data_AF-A0A5J4NH29-F1
#
_entry.id   AF-A0A5J4NH29-F1
#
_cell.length_a   1.000
_cell.length_b   1.000
_cell.length_c   1.000
_cell.angle_alpha   90.00
_cell.angle_beta   90.00
_cell.angle_gamma   90.00
#
_symmetry.space_group_name_H-M   'P 1'
#
loop_
_entity.id
_entity.type
_entity.pdbx_description
1 polymer ?
#
loop_
_entity_poly.entity_id
_entity_poly.type
_entity_poly.pdbx_seq_one_letter_code
_entity_poly.pdbx_strand_id
1 'polypeptide(L)'
;MSGTDNMCSGGVVFLITHNTIDMLRLDSRTGAIRVSAAGLDRERRAFYKFVVTISDGQAVAGQAALPLTEQHQVHTIVHIEVEDENDNAPRIIYPETRIALFKALKLANLLMSLWLELLFVIFMKSSAAQSDPRISATISVFRFVAVAG
;
A
#
# COMPACT_ATOMS: atom_id res chain seq x y z
N MET A 1 42.81 -43.28 8.72
CA MET A 1 41.44 -43.37 9.26
C MET A 1 40.59 -42.36 8.51
N SER A 2 39.95 -42.78 7.42
CA SER A 2 39.00 -41.96 6.67
C SER A 2 37.62 -42.51 7.00
N GLY A 3 36.99 -41.94 8.02
CA GLY A 3 35.59 -42.20 8.33
C GLY A 3 34.75 -41.37 7.39
N THR A 4 34.45 -41.91 6.21
CA THR A 4 33.34 -41.42 5.40
C THR A 4 32.07 -41.85 6.11
N ASP A 5 31.37 -40.88 6.68
CA ASP A 5 30.01 -40.91 7.20
C ASP A 5 28.99 -41.16 6.07
N ASN A 6 29.14 -42.28 5.37
CA ASN A 6 28.22 -42.74 4.32
C ASN A 6 26.94 -43.39 4.88
N MET A 7 26.44 -42.92 6.04
CA MET A 7 25.20 -43.45 6.62
C MET A 7 23.92 -42.90 5.98
N CYS A 8 24.01 -41.94 5.04
CA CYS A 8 22.84 -41.36 4.36
C CYS A 8 22.55 -42.03 2.99
N SER A 9 22.62 -43.35 2.87
CA SER A 9 22.36 -44.07 1.61
C SER A 9 20.85 -44.23 1.30
N GLY A 10 19.98 -43.98 2.27
CA GLY A 10 18.54 -43.81 2.06
C GLY A 10 18.23 -42.35 1.81
N GLY A 11 17.84 -41.99 0.58
CA GLY A 11 17.59 -40.60 0.18
C GLY A 11 16.72 -39.82 1.18
N VAL A 12 17.05 -38.55 1.36
CA VAL A 12 16.35 -37.65 2.29
C VAL A 12 15.15 -37.02 1.58
N VAL A 13 14.00 -37.00 2.27
CA VAL A 13 12.76 -36.39 1.77
C VAL A 13 12.29 -35.28 2.70
N PHE A 14 11.90 -34.15 2.10
CA PHE A 14 11.40 -32.96 2.77
C PHE A 14 9.87 -32.84 2.59
N LEU A 15 9.14 -32.65 3.69
CA LEU A 15 7.69 -32.61 3.72
C LEU A 15 7.19 -31.44 4.56
N ILE A 16 6.15 -30.74 4.10
CA ILE A 16 5.42 -29.76 4.92
C ILE A 16 4.33 -30.51 5.67
N THR A 17 4.46 -30.61 6.99
CA THR A 17 3.52 -31.41 7.81
C THR A 17 2.49 -30.53 8.52
N HIS A 18 2.80 -29.25 8.73
CA HIS A 18 1.89 -28.31 9.41
C HIS A 18 1.81 -26.99 8.66
N ASN A 19 0.58 -26.50 8.47
CA ASN A 19 0.25 -25.24 7.77
C ASN A 19 0.60 -25.28 6.27
N THR A 20 -0.22 -25.97 5.48
CA THR A 20 -0.14 -25.94 4.01
C THR A 20 -0.41 -24.53 3.51
N ILE A 21 0.58 -23.94 2.84
CA ILE A 21 0.53 -22.58 2.32
C ILE A 21 0.49 -22.69 0.79
N ASP A 22 -0.65 -22.40 0.18
CA ASP A 22 -0.83 -22.50 -1.28
C ASP A 22 0.16 -21.65 -2.08
N MET A 23 0.64 -20.56 -1.47
CA MET A 23 1.60 -19.63 -2.05
C MET A 23 3.05 -20.12 -2.01
N LEU A 24 3.36 -21.20 -1.30
CA LEU A 24 4.70 -21.75 -1.16
C LEU A 24 4.75 -23.20 -1.64
N ARG A 25 5.83 -23.56 -2.32
CA ARG A 25 6.10 -24.92 -2.76
C ARG A 25 7.45 -25.38 -2.23
N LEU A 26 7.48 -26.56 -1.64
CA LEU A 26 8.69 -27.23 -1.19
C LEU A 26 9.02 -28.36 -2.17
N ASP A 27 10.23 -28.35 -2.71
CA ASP A 27 10.76 -29.50 -3.44
C ASP A 27 11.15 -30.60 -2.44
N SER A 28 10.48 -31.74 -2.53
CA SER A 28 10.66 -32.84 -1.58
C SER A 28 12.02 -33.53 -1.68
N ARG A 29 12.80 -33.31 -2.74
CA ARG A 29 14.15 -33.88 -2.92
C ARG A 29 15.25 -32.91 -2.56
N THR A 30 15.10 -31.64 -2.92
CA THR A 30 16.15 -30.63 -2.71
C THR A 30 15.94 -29.81 -1.43
N GLY A 31 14.73 -29.82 -0.88
CA GLY A 31 14.35 -28.93 0.22
C GLY A 31 14.19 -27.46 -0.20
N ALA A 32 14.26 -27.15 -1.50
CA ALA A 32 14.14 -25.79 -2.01
C ALA A 32 12.70 -25.27 -1.83
N ILE A 33 12.56 -24.15 -1.14
CA ILE A 33 11.29 -23.44 -0.99
C ILE A 33 11.18 -22.42 -2.13
N ARG A 34 10.07 -22.46 -2.85
CA ARG A 34 9.76 -21.54 -3.95
C ARG A 34 8.43 -20.87 -3.71
N VAL A 35 8.36 -19.60 -4.07
CA VAL A 35 7.12 -18.85 -4.12
C VAL A 35 6.33 -19.29 -5.35
N SER A 36 5.01 -19.43 -5.20
CA SER A 36 4.11 -19.74 -6.31
C SER A 36 4.08 -18.60 -7.33
N ALA A 37 3.65 -18.89 -8.56
CA ALA A 37 3.54 -17.87 -9.61
C ALA A 37 2.59 -16.71 -9.27
N ALA A 38 1.72 -16.87 -8.27
CA ALA A 38 0.82 -15.81 -7.80
C ALA A 38 1.53 -14.72 -6.98
N GLY A 39 2.79 -14.93 -6.56
CA GLY A 39 3.55 -13.99 -5.75
C GLY A 39 3.17 -13.98 -4.27
N LEU A 40 3.76 -13.06 -3.52
CA LEU A 40 3.44 -12.74 -2.13
C LEU A 40 2.86 -11.32 -2.08
N ASP A 41 1.91 -11.11 -1.18
CA ASP A 41 1.21 -9.85 -0.96
C ASP A 41 1.21 -9.60 0.55
N ARG A 42 1.89 -8.53 0.98
CA ARG A 42 2.08 -8.22 2.40
C ARG A 42 0.79 -7.73 3.04
N GLU A 43 -0.05 -7.00 2.31
CA GLU A 43 -1.37 -6.52 2.72
C GLU A 43 -2.32 -7.68 3.01
N ARG A 44 -2.14 -8.81 2.32
CA ARG A 44 -2.85 -10.07 2.64
C ARG A 44 -2.21 -10.82 3.80
N ARG A 45 -0.89 -11.01 3.77
CA ARG A 45 -0.18 -11.80 4.77
C ARG A 45 1.32 -11.50 4.81
N ALA A 46 1.73 -10.81 5.88
CA ALA A 46 3.14 -10.44 6.11
C ALA A 46 4.02 -11.58 6.67
N PHE A 47 3.43 -12.61 7.29
CA PHE A 47 4.20 -13.66 7.99
C PHE A 47 3.70 -15.07 7.67
N TYR A 48 4.66 -15.96 7.40
CA TYR A 48 4.43 -17.39 7.24
C TYR A 48 5.28 -18.18 8.23
N LYS A 49 4.64 -19.15 8.89
CA LYS A 49 5.29 -20.08 9.83
C LYS A 49 4.78 -21.48 9.58
N PHE A 50 5.68 -22.39 9.22
CA PHE A 50 5.32 -23.79 8.95
C PHE A 50 6.43 -24.74 9.41
N VAL A 51 6.06 -26.01 9.58
CA VAL A 51 6.99 -27.06 10.01
C VAL A 51 7.37 -27.91 8.82
N VAL A 52 8.68 -28.04 8.60
CA VAL A 52 9.26 -28.96 7.63
C VAL A 52 9.77 -30.19 8.36
N THR A 53 9.31 -31.35 7.92
CA THR A 53 9.78 -32.66 8.37
C THR A 53 10.76 -33.20 7.35
N ILE A 54 11.91 -33.63 7.84
CA ILE A 54 13.00 -34.23 7.08
C ILE A 54 13.05 -35.69 7.50
N SER A 55 12.87 -36.61 6.57
CA SER A 55 12.95 -38.05 6.82
C SER A 55 14.03 -38.67 5.97
N ASP A 56 14.90 -39.49 6.56
CA ASP A 56 15.75 -40.41 5.79
C ASP A 56 14.97 -41.68 5.44
N GLY A 57 15.57 -42.50 4.56
CA GLY A 57 15.07 -43.86 4.31
C GLY A 57 13.69 -43.95 3.66
N GLN A 58 13.15 -42.85 3.11
CA GLN A 58 11.89 -42.90 2.38
C GLN A 58 12.09 -43.54 1.00
N ALA A 59 11.02 -44.09 0.43
CA ALA A 59 11.06 -44.63 -0.93
C ALA A 59 11.28 -43.49 -1.95
N VAL A 60 12.51 -43.37 -2.45
CA VAL A 60 12.86 -42.47 -3.54
C VAL A 60 12.96 -43.29 -4.82
N ALA A 61 12.53 -42.74 -5.97
CA ALA A 61 12.41 -43.46 -7.24
C ALA A 61 13.62 -44.38 -7.54
N GLY A 62 13.40 -45.70 -7.43
CA GLY A 62 14.42 -46.73 -7.66
C GLY A 62 15.04 -47.35 -6.39
N GLN A 63 14.69 -46.86 -5.19
CA GLN A 63 15.15 -47.37 -3.90
C GLN A 63 13.94 -47.71 -3.00
N ALA A 64 13.97 -48.90 -2.38
CA ALA A 64 12.98 -49.28 -1.40
C ALA A 64 13.13 -48.43 -0.12
N ALA A 65 12.02 -48.11 0.54
CA ALA A 65 12.07 -47.46 1.84
C ALA A 65 12.77 -48.37 2.86
N LEU A 66 13.55 -47.76 3.76
CA LEU A 66 14.08 -48.44 4.94
C LEU A 66 12.91 -48.84 5.86
N PRO A 67 13.07 -49.91 6.67
CA PRO A 67 12.12 -50.23 7.74
C PRO A 67 11.87 -49.02 8.62
N LEU A 68 10.64 -48.85 9.12
CA LEU A 68 10.25 -47.70 9.95
C LEU A 68 11.13 -47.54 11.20
N THR A 69 11.68 -48.65 11.72
CA THR A 69 12.63 -48.68 12.85
C THR A 69 14.01 -48.10 12.54
N GLU A 70 14.36 -47.99 11.26
CA GLU A 70 15.63 -47.43 10.79
C GLU A 70 15.45 -46.04 10.14
N GLN A 71 14.21 -45.54 10.08
CA GLN A 71 13.91 -44.20 9.61
C GLN A 71 14.06 -43.18 10.75
N HIS A 72 14.78 -42.10 10.49
CA HIS A 72 14.92 -40.96 11.37
C HIS A 72 14.17 -39.77 10.78
N GLN A 73 13.43 -39.09 11.64
CA GLN A 73 12.72 -37.86 11.30
C GLN A 73 13.21 -36.70 12.15
N VAL A 74 13.41 -35.56 11.49
CA VAL A 74 13.77 -34.29 12.12
C VAL A 74 12.75 -33.23 11.72
N HIS A 75 12.33 -32.40 12.67
CA HIS A 75 11.41 -31.30 12.42
C HIS A 75 12.13 -29.97 12.57
N THR A 76 11.90 -29.05 11.64
CA THR A 76 12.39 -27.68 11.69
C THR A 76 11.26 -26.69 11.41
N ILE A 77 11.33 -25.51 12.03
CA ILE A 77 10.34 -24.45 11.86
C ILE A 77 10.93 -23.41 10.92
N VAL A 78 10.21 -23.14 9.83
CA VAL A 78 10.58 -22.10 8.87
C VAL A 78 9.75 -20.86 9.14
N HIS A 79 10.43 -19.72 9.24
CA HIS A 79 9.85 -18.39 9.41
C HIS A 79 10.16 -17.56 8.16
N ILE A 80 9.12 -17.06 7.49
CA ILE A 80 9.24 -16.17 6.33
C ILE A 80 8.51 -14.87 6.63
N GLU A 81 9.22 -13.78 6.43
CA GLU A 81 8.71 -12.41 6.51
C GLU A 81 8.65 -11.85 5.07
N VAL A 82 7.51 -11.23 4.74
CA VAL A 82 7.31 -10.59 3.44
C VAL A 82 7.69 -9.13 3.55
N GLU A 83 8.63 -8.70 2.71
CA GLU A 83 9.02 -7.30 2.64
C GLU A 83 7.88 -6.43 2.09
N ASP A 84 7.78 -5.21 2.62
CA ASP A 84 6.80 -4.23 2.16
C ASP A 84 7.27 -3.57 0.88
N GLU A 85 6.45 -3.67 -0.16
CA GLU A 85 6.62 -2.90 -1.38
C GLU A 85 5.61 -1.77 -1.35
N ASN A 86 6.01 -0.57 -1.77
CA ASN A 86 5.10 0.59 -1.80
C ASN A 86 4.16 0.53 -3.02
N ASP A 87 3.34 -0.51 -3.09
CA ASP A 87 2.35 -0.75 -4.14
C ASP A 87 0.95 -0.20 -3.79
N ASN A 88 0.75 0.23 -2.54
CA ASN A 88 -0.50 0.80 -2.05
C ASN A 88 -0.45 2.34 -2.00
N ALA A 89 -0.91 2.99 -3.07
CA ALA A 89 -0.95 4.45 -3.16
C ALA A 89 -1.88 5.10 -2.11
N PRO A 90 -1.54 6.30 -1.61
CA PRO A 90 -2.36 7.00 -0.63
C PRO A 90 -3.74 7.33 -1.22
N ARG A 91 -4.79 7.02 -0.45
CA ARG A 91 -6.18 7.39 -0.78
C ARG A 91 -6.73 8.40 0.22
N ILE A 92 -7.37 9.45 -0.30
CA ILE A 92 -8.09 10.43 0.53
C ILE A 92 -9.42 9.81 0.90
N ILE A 93 -9.58 9.42 2.17
CA ILE A 93 -10.81 8.80 2.68
C ILE A 93 -11.77 9.88 3.18
N TYR A 94 -11.26 11.06 3.56
CA TYR A 94 -12.08 12.21 3.93
C TYR A 94 -11.36 13.55 3.66
N PRO A 95 -12.11 14.60 3.27
CA PRO A 95 -13.49 14.53 2.76
C PRO A 95 -13.51 14.00 1.31
N GLU A 96 -14.51 13.18 1.00
CA GLU A 96 -14.83 12.83 -0.39
C GLU A 96 -15.27 14.12 -1.12
N THR A 97 -14.31 14.76 -1.77
CA THR A 97 -14.54 15.59 -2.95
C THR A 97 -15.63 16.67 -2.82
N ARG A 98 -15.49 17.63 -1.90
CA ARG A 98 -16.20 18.94 -2.03
C ARG A 98 -15.61 19.84 -3.14
N ILE A 99 -15.05 19.25 -4.21
CA ILE A 99 -14.38 20.03 -5.28
C ILE A 99 -15.39 20.95 -5.99
N ALA A 100 -16.64 20.52 -6.18
CA ALA A 100 -17.67 21.37 -6.77
C ALA A 100 -18.05 22.54 -5.85
N LEU A 101 -18.19 22.32 -4.54
CA LEU A 101 -18.54 23.37 -3.59
C LEU A 101 -17.40 24.39 -3.43
N PHE A 102 -16.16 23.93 -3.27
CA PHE A 102 -15.01 24.84 -3.18
C PHE A 102 -14.80 25.64 -4.47
N LYS A 103 -14.99 25.03 -5.65
CA LYS A 103 -14.96 25.76 -6.92
C LYS A 103 -16.12 26.75 -7.04
N ALA A 104 -17.33 26.35 -6.67
CA ALA A 104 -18.52 27.20 -6.72
C ALA A 104 -18.40 28.39 -5.76
N LEU A 105 -17.93 28.18 -4.53
CA LEU A 105 -17.66 29.25 -3.56
C LEU A 105 -16.58 30.21 -4.07
N LYS A 106 -15.53 29.69 -4.72
CA LYS A 106 -14.48 30.53 -5.31
C LYS A 106 -15.01 31.37 -6.48
N LEU A 107 -15.84 30.79 -7.34
CA LEU A 107 -16.50 31.51 -8.45
C LEU A 107 -17.52 32.54 -7.94
N ALA A 108 -18.30 32.21 -6.91
CA ALA A 108 -19.25 33.14 -6.29
C ALA A 108 -18.53 34.37 -5.70
N ASN A 109 -17.40 34.17 -5.02
CA ASN A 109 -16.59 35.28 -4.51
C ASN A 109 -15.99 36.13 -5.63
N LEU A 110 -15.50 35.51 -6.72
CA LEU A 110 -14.98 36.25 -7.88
C LEU A 110 -16.07 37.07 -8.58
N LEU A 111 -17.25 36.49 -8.76
CA LEU A 111 -18.40 37.18 -9.33
C LEU A 111 -18.84 38.32 -8.42
N MET A 112 -18.96 38.10 -7.12
CA MET A 112 -19.35 39.13 -6.15
C MET A 112 -18.34 40.30 -6.15
N SER A 113 -17.04 40.01 -6.26
CA SER A 113 -16.01 41.04 -6.40
C SER A 113 -16.19 41.86 -7.68
N LEU A 114 -16.48 41.21 -8.81
CA LEU A 114 -16.68 41.90 -10.09
C LEU A 114 -17.96 42.75 -10.07
N TRP A 115 -19.03 42.24 -9.46
CA TRP A 115 -20.30 42.96 -9.29
C TRP A 115 -20.13 44.22 -8.44
N LEU A 116 -19.35 44.16 -7.36
CA LEU A 116 -19.05 45.31 -6.50
C LEU A 116 -18.24 46.38 -7.25
N GLU A 117 -17.23 45.99 -8.03
CA GLU A 117 -16.46 46.92 -8.86
C GLU A 117 -17.34 47.60 -9.92
N LEU A 118 -18.23 46.84 -10.56
CA LEU A 118 -19.16 47.39 -11.55
C LEU A 118 -20.16 48.37 -10.91
N LEU A 119 -20.75 48.01 -9.76
CA LEU A 119 -21.63 48.90 -8.99
C LEU A 119 -20.91 50.17 -8.56
N PHE A 120 -19.65 50.06 -8.13
CA PHE A 120 -18.82 51.21 -7.79
C PHE A 120 -18.61 52.15 -8.99
N VAL A 121 -18.26 51.61 -10.16
CA VAL A 121 -18.11 52.41 -11.39
C VAL A 121 -19.41 53.10 -11.80
N ILE A 122 -20.55 52.40 -11.71
CA ILE A 122 -21.87 52.96 -12.02
C ILE A 122 -22.22 54.08 -11.05
N PHE A 123 -22.04 53.84 -9.75
CA PHE A 123 -22.31 54.83 -8.70
C PHE A 123 -21.42 56.07 -8.85
N MET A 124 -20.13 55.89 -9.11
CA MET A 124 -19.20 57.01 -9.34
C MET A 124 -19.58 57.83 -10.58
N LYS A 125 -20.00 57.18 -11.67
CA LYS A 125 -20.52 57.89 -12.86
C LYS A 125 -21.85 58.60 -12.59
N SER A 126 -22.73 58.00 -11.80
CA SER A 126 -24.01 58.62 -11.39
C SER A 126 -23.79 59.81 -10.46
N SER A 127 -22.84 59.72 -9.53
CA SER A 127 -22.48 60.82 -8.62
C SER A 127 -21.77 61.96 -9.37
N ALA A 128 -20.90 61.66 -10.33
CA ALA A 128 -20.29 62.67 -11.20
C ALA A 128 -21.31 63.37 -12.11
N ALA A 129 -22.37 62.67 -12.55
CA ALA A 129 -23.49 63.27 -13.28
C ALA A 129 -24.43 64.10 -12.38
N GLN A 130 -24.38 63.88 -11.07
CA GLN A 130 -25.19 64.54 -10.04
C GLN A 130 -24.34 65.42 -9.12
N SER A 131 -23.31 66.08 -9.66
CA SER A 131 -22.56 67.09 -8.91
C SER A 131 -23.37 68.39 -8.83
N ASP A 132 -24.27 68.47 -7.85
CA ASP A 132 -24.75 69.76 -7.34
C ASP A 132 -23.60 70.44 -6.57
N PRO A 133 -23.19 71.68 -6.90
CA PRO A 133 -22.02 72.34 -6.31
C PRO A 133 -22.11 72.61 -4.78
N ARG A 134 -23.19 72.21 -4.10
CA ARG A 134 -23.39 72.45 -2.66
C ARG A 134 -23.09 71.27 -1.73
N ILE A 135 -22.82 70.06 -2.24
CA ILE A 135 -22.59 68.88 -1.38
C ILE A 135 -21.25 68.21 -1.73
N SER A 136 -20.24 68.47 -0.89
CA SER A 136 -18.93 67.79 -0.97
C SER A 136 -18.97 66.50 -0.15
N ALA A 137 -19.08 65.34 -0.83
CA ALA A 137 -18.96 64.04 -0.18
C ALA A 137 -17.56 63.44 -0.44
N THR A 138 -16.68 63.54 0.55
CA THR A 138 -15.38 62.85 0.53
C THR A 138 -15.58 61.39 0.95
N ILE A 139 -15.57 60.47 0.00
CA ILE A 139 -15.61 59.03 0.26
C ILE A 139 -14.18 58.48 0.16
N SER A 140 -13.56 58.22 1.31
CA SER A 140 -12.26 57.53 1.38
C SER A 140 -12.48 56.01 1.38
N VAL A 141 -12.04 55.32 0.33
CA VAL A 141 -12.11 53.86 0.23
C VAL A 141 -10.78 53.24 0.64
N PHE A 142 -10.77 52.48 1.75
CA PHE A 142 -9.63 51.63 2.13
C PHE A 142 -9.65 50.34 1.30
N ARG A 143 -8.57 50.09 0.56
CA ARG A 143 -8.40 48.87 -0.23
C ARG A 143 -7.87 47.76 0.69
N PHE A 144 -8.64 46.70 0.92
CA PHE A 144 -8.11 45.48 1.52
C PHE A 144 -7.45 44.63 0.44
N VAL A 145 -6.13 44.51 0.50
CA VAL A 145 -5.40 43.47 -0.23
C VAL A 145 -5.48 42.20 0.61
N ALA A 146 -6.21 41.20 0.13
CA ALA A 146 -6.15 39.86 0.70
C ALA A 146 -4.79 39.25 0.35
N VAL A 147 -3.89 39.18 1.33
CA VAL A 147 -2.68 38.35 1.24
C VAL A 147 -3.11 36.91 1.48
N ALA A 148 -3.02 36.08 0.45
CA ALA A 148 -3.11 34.64 0.59
C ALA A 148 -1.74 34.13 1.05
N GLY A 149 -1.67 33.65 2.29
CA GLY A 149 -0.62 32.76 2.80
C GLY A 149 -1.17 31.36 2.94
#